data_AF-A0A924MNZ0-F1
#
_entry.id   AF-A0A924MNZ0-F1
#
_cell.length_a   1.000
_cell.length_b   1.000
_cell.length_c   1.000
_cell.angle_alpha   90.00
_cell.angle_beta   90.00
_cell.angle_gamma   90.00
#
_symmetry.space_group_name_H-M   'P 1'
#
loop_
_entity.id
_entity.type
_entity.pdbx_description
1 polymer ?
#
loop_
_entity_poly.entity_id
_entity_poly.type
_entity_poly.pdbx_seq_one_letter_code
_entity_poly.pdbx_strand_id
1 'polypeptide(L)' 'MAADLRLLDIHTPQALKGRDGVQLYRALCTATGQRHDPCVLDTLLAVVDFMNGAPPAPWWAYTKQRKALVDEGLRLT' A
#
# COMPACT_ATOMS: atom_id res chain seq x y z
N MET A 1 4.24 9.85 -0.08
CA MET A 1 4.67 8.50 0.36
C MET A 1 5.39 8.50 1.71
N ALA A 2 6.58 9.10 1.87
CA ALA A 2 7.26 9.03 3.17
C ALA A 2 6.49 9.72 4.33
N ALA A 3 5.82 10.85 4.05
CA ALA A 3 4.93 11.50 5.01
C ALA A 3 3.70 10.63 5.34
N ASP A 4 3.12 9.99 4.32
CA ASP A 4 1.99 9.07 4.46
C ASP A 4 2.35 7.88 5.37
N LEU A 5 3.53 7.29 5.21
CA LEU A 5 4.01 6.22 6.09
C LEU A 5 4.20 6.70 7.53
N ARG A 6 4.77 7.90 7.73
CA ARG A 6 4.91 8.49 9.07
C ARG A 6 3.57 8.79 9.72
N LEU A 7 2.56 9.17 8.94
CA LEU A 7 1.18 9.35 9.43
C LEU A 7 0.60 8.03 9.95
N LEU A 8 1.06 6.89 9.42
CA LEU A 8 0.71 5.54 9.88
C LEU A 8 1.66 4.97 10.94
N ASP A 9 2.47 5.82 11.58
CA ASP A 9 3.49 5.43 12.58
C ASP A 9 4.58 4.49 12.04
N ILE A 10 4.86 4.54 10.73
CA ILE A 10 5.93 3.80 10.07
C ILE A 10 7.09 4.75 9.80
N HIS A 11 8.08 4.72 10.71
CA HIS A 11 9.26 5.61 10.65
C HIS A 11 10.49 4.94 10.02
N THR A 12 10.46 3.62 9.83
CA THR A 12 11.58 2.86 9.24
C THR A 12 11.07 1.87 8.18
N PRO A 13 11.84 1.58 7.13
CA PRO A 13 11.45 0.57 6.13
C PRO A 13 11.16 -0.79 6.77
N GLN A 14 11.93 -1.20 7.78
CA GLN A 14 11.78 -2.48 8.48
C GLN A 14 10.39 -2.65 9.13
N ALA A 15 9.74 -1.55 9.52
CA ALA A 15 8.41 -1.58 10.12
C ALA A 15 7.28 -1.97 9.13
N LEU A 16 7.58 -2.06 7.83
CA LEU A 16 6.68 -2.59 6.81
C LEU A 16 6.67 -4.12 6.72
N LYS A 17 7.67 -4.81 7.30
CA LYS A 17 7.75 -6.27 7.23
C LYS A 17 6.54 -6.91 7.92
N GLY A 18 5.89 -7.85 7.23
CA GLY A 18 4.69 -8.52 7.72
C GLY A 18 3.43 -7.64 7.76
N ARG A 19 3.47 -6.39 7.28
CA ARG A 19 2.27 -5.56 7.08
C ARG A 19 1.52 -6.02 5.83
N ASP A 20 0.29 -5.54 5.71
CA ASP A 20 -0.58 -5.73 4.54
C ASP A 20 -0.78 -4.38 3.83
N GLY A 21 -0.41 -4.30 2.55
CA GLY A 21 -0.50 -3.07 1.77
C GLY A 21 -1.93 -2.53 1.58
N VAL A 22 -2.93 -3.42 1.53
CA VAL A 22 -4.36 -3.04 1.47
C VAL A 22 -4.80 -2.43 2.79
N GLN A 23 -4.40 -3.01 3.92
CA GLN A 23 -4.69 -2.45 5.24
C GLN A 23 -4.04 -1.08 5.44
N LEU A 24 -2.78 -0.92 5.01
CA LEU A 24 -2.10 0.38 5.05
C LEU A 24 -2.81 1.43 4.20
N TYR A 25 -3.31 1.07 3.01
CA TYR A 25 -4.06 2.00 2.17
C TYR A 25 -5.36 2.46 2.83
N ARG A 26 -6.11 1.52 3.43
CA ARG A 26 -7.34 1.83 4.18
C ARG A 26 -7.06 2.71 5.40
N ALA A 27 -6.00 2.40 6.14
CA ALA A 27 -5.57 3.19 7.28
C ALA A 27 -5.19 4.62 6.84
N LEU A 28 -4.51 4.76 5.69
CA LEU A 28 -4.16 6.06 5.14
C LEU A 28 -5.41 6.86 4.76
N CYS A 29 -6.35 6.26 4.03
CA CYS A 29 -7.62 6.93 3.67
C CYS A 29 -8.42 7.34 4.91
N THR A 30 -8.40 6.51 5.96
CA THR A 30 -9.05 6.81 7.24
C THR A 30 -8.36 7.99 7.94
N ALA A 31 -7.03 7.98 8.02
CA ALA A 31 -6.25 9.01 8.70
C ALA A 31 -6.33 10.39 8.01
N THR A 32 -6.51 10.42 6.70
CA THR A 32 -6.62 11.66 5.92
C THR A 32 -8.06 12.09 5.65
N GLY A 33 -9.04 11.23 5.92
CA GLY A 33 -10.46 11.48 5.63
C GLY A 33 -10.78 11.55 4.13
N GLN A 34 -9.89 11.09 3.26
CA GLN A 34 -10.07 11.13 1.82
C GLN A 34 -9.60 9.84 1.15
N ARG A 35 -10.27 9.48 0.06
CA ARG A 35 -9.84 8.40 -0.81
C ARG A 35 -8.61 8.84 -1.61
N HIS A 36 -7.49 8.16 -1.42
CA HIS A 36 -6.26 8.41 -2.18
C HIS A 36 -6.31 7.75 -3.57
N ASP A 37 -5.47 8.23 -4.48
CA ASP A 37 -5.34 7.64 -5.81
C ASP A 37 -4.98 6.13 -5.73
N PRO A 38 -5.53 5.27 -6.61
CA PRO A 38 -5.27 3.84 -6.58
C PRO A 38 -3.78 3.45 -6.73
N CYS A 39 -2.96 4.31 -7.36
CA CYS A 39 -1.52 4.08 -7.47
C CYS A 39 -0.78 4.14 -6.12
N VAL A 40 -1.40 4.74 -5.10
CA VAL A 40 -0.89 4.71 -3.71
C VAL A 40 -0.99 3.30 -3.16
N LEU A 41 -2.09 2.57 -3.42
CA LEU A 41 -2.21 1.16 -3.07
C LEU A 41 -1.16 0.31 -3.81
N ASP A 42 -0.97 0.55 -5.11
CA ASP A 42 0.07 -0.14 -5.90
C ASP A 42 1.46 0.07 -5.30
N THR A 43 1.75 1.29 -4.82
CA THR A 43 3.01 1.60 -4.14
C THR A 43 3.13 0.89 -2.79
N LEU A 44 2.06 0.87 -1.99
CA LEU A 44 2.05 0.19 -0.69
C LEU A 44 2.24 -1.32 -0.82
N LEU A 45 1.61 -1.94 -1.82
CA LEU A 45 1.84 -3.36 -2.15
C LEU A 45 3.31 -3.61 -2.50
N ALA A 46 3.89 -2.78 -3.38
CA ALA A 46 5.28 -2.93 -3.80
C ALA A 46 6.28 -2.79 -2.66
N VAL A 47 6.14 -1.77 -1.79
CA VAL A 47 7.09 -1.56 -0.69
C VAL A 47 6.95 -2.62 0.40
N VAL A 48 5.74 -3.11 0.67
CA VAL A 48 5.51 -4.22 1.62
C VAL A 48 6.15 -5.50 1.10
N ASP A 49 5.91 -5.87 -0.16
CA ASP A 49 6.51 -7.06 -0.77
C ASP A 49 8.03 -7.02 -0.79
N PHE A 50 8.60 -5.86 -1.16
CA PHE A 50 10.05 -5.65 -1.12
C PHE A 50 10.60 -5.86 0.30
N MET A 51 9.93 -5.30 1.31
CA MET A 51 10.32 -5.48 2.72
C MET A 51 10.11 -6.90 3.25
N ASN A 52 9.25 -7.69 2.60
CA ASN A 52 9.07 -9.12 2.84
C ASN A 52 10.09 -9.99 2.08
N GLY A 53 10.96 -9.41 1.25
CA GLY A 53 12.05 -10.09 0.56
C GLY A 53 11.83 -10.36 -0.93
N ALA A 54 10.77 -9.82 -1.53
CA ALA A 54 10.59 -9.86 -2.97
C ALA A 54 11.68 -9.00 -3.68
N PRO A 55 12.03 -9.31 -4.95
CA PRO A 55 12.91 -8.45 -5.73
C PRO A 55 12.37 -7.01 -5.85
N PRO A 56 13.24 -6.00 -5.98
CA PRO A 56 12.78 -4.64 -6.22
C PRO A 56 11.99 -4.56 -7.52
N ALA A 57 10.80 -3.96 -7.45
CA ALA A 57 9.91 -3.80 -8.59
C ALA A 57 9.31 -2.38 -8.60
N PRO A 58 9.05 -1.81 -9.77
CA PRO A 58 8.32 -0.56 -9.84
C PRO A 58 6.86 -0.76 -9.40
N TRP A 59 6.27 0.25 -8.75
CA TRP A 59 4.91 0.16 -8.20
C TRP A 59 3.87 -0.23 -9.25
N TRP A 60 4.00 0.20 -10.51
CA TRP A 60 3.02 -0.10 -11.55
C TRP A 60 2.95 -1.58 -11.91
N ALA A 61 3.94 -2.40 -11.55
CA ALA A 61 3.88 -3.85 -11.67
C ALA A 61 2.71 -4.46 -10.86
N TYR A 62 2.29 -3.78 -9.79
CA TYR A 62 1.20 -4.20 -8.90
C TYR A 62 -0.19 -3.76 -9.37
N THR A 63 -0.28 -2.95 -10.44
CA THR A 63 -1.55 -2.47 -11.01
C THR A 63 -2.50 -3.63 -11.34
N LYS A 64 -1.97 -4.73 -11.91
CA LYS A 64 -2.79 -5.89 -12.29
C LYS A 64 -3.35 -6.59 -11.05
N GLN A 65 -2.53 -6.78 -10.01
CA GLN A 65 -2.95 -7.37 -8.74
C GLN A 65 -4.03 -6.52 -8.08
N ARG A 66 -3.84 -5.20 -7.98
CA ARG A 66 -4.85 -4.30 -7.41
C ARG A 66 -6.17 -4.37 -8.16
N LYS A 67 -6.15 -4.38 -9.51
CA LYS A 67 -7.37 -4.49 -10.31
C LYS A 67 -8.10 -5.80 -10.01
N ALA A 68 -7.38 -6.93 -9.93
CA ALA A 68 -7.96 -8.20 -9.54
C ALA A 68 -8.61 -8.15 -8.15
N LEU A 69 -7.95 -7.56 -7.15
CA LEU A 69 -8.54 -7.37 -5.82
C LEU A 69 -9.85 -6.57 -5.86
N VAL A 70 -9.91 -5.51 -6.68
CA VAL A 70 -11.13 -4.69 -6.85
C VAL A 70 -12.24 -5.50 -7.52
N ASP A 71 -11.91 -6.28 -8.56
CA ASP A 71 -12.86 -7.16 -9.24
C ASP A 71 -13.39 -8.27 -8.31
N GLU A 72 -12.55 -8.72 -7.36
CA GLU A 72 -12.89 -9.69 -6.29
C GLU A 72 -13.62 -9.06 -5.09
N GLY A 73 -13.96 -7.77 -5.16
CA GLY A 73 -14.81 -7.09 -4.19
C GLY A 73 -14.09 -6.16 -3.20
N LEU A 74 -12.80 -5.90 -3.38
CA LEU A 74 -12.11 -4.85 -2.62
C LEU A 74 -12.70 -3.48 -2.95
N ARG A 75 -13.44 -2.91 -2.00
CA ARG A 75 -13.79 -1.49 -2.03
C ARG A 75 -12.63 -0.65 -1.55
N LEU A 76 -12.24 0.32 -2.37
CA LEU A 76 -11.21 1.33 -2.08
C LEU A 76 -11.79 2.55 -1.36
N THR A 77 -12.96 2.40 -0.75
CA THR A 77 -13.75 3.46 -0.10
C THR A 77 -13.55 3.44 1.40
#